data_AF-A0A0C2CS28-F1
#
_entry.id   AF-A0A0C2CS28-F1
#
_cell.length_a   1.000
_cell.length_b   1.000
_cell.length_c   1.000
_cell.angle_alpha   90.00
_cell.angle_beta   90.00
_cell.angle_gamma   90.00
#
_symmetry.space_group_name_H-M   'P 1'
#
loop_
_entity.id
_entity.type
_entity.pdbx_description
1 polymer ?
#
loop_
_entity_poly.entity_id
_entity_poly.type
_entity_poly.pdbx_seq_one_letter_code
_entity_poly.pdbx_strand_id
1 'polypeptide(L)'
;MFRYFSRKMNCPGHEVSEREDIVQKFLETVDEFVNDSSNGEKLIGVHCTHGLNRTGYLICRYLIDRKGWSAAQAISMFEYCRGHPIERGHYKKSLYEAEERIRKVC
;
A
#
# COMPACT_ATOMS: atom_id res chain seq x y z
N MET A 1 -0.05 1.82 28.91
CA MET A 1 -0.66 0.72 28.13
C MET A 1 -0.79 1.17 26.69
N PHE A 2 0.18 0.85 25.82
CA PHE A 2 0.09 1.22 24.40
C PHE A 2 -0.92 0.28 23.72
N ARG A 3 -2.13 0.79 23.49
CA ARG A 3 -3.13 0.08 22.67
C ARG A 3 -2.73 0.24 21.20
N TYR A 4 -2.20 -0.81 20.61
CA TYR A 4 -1.97 -0.88 19.17
C TYR A 4 -3.29 -1.17 18.47
N PHE A 5 -3.64 -0.35 17.49
CA PHE A 5 -4.72 -0.66 16.55
C PHE A 5 -4.20 -1.69 15.55
N SER A 6 -4.79 -2.89 15.53
CA SER A 6 -4.40 -3.96 14.61
C SER A 6 -5.60 -4.39 13.79
N ARG A 7 -5.44 -4.39 12.46
CA ARG A 7 -6.42 -4.94 11.51
C ARG A 7 -5.77 -6.03 10.69
N LYS A 8 -6.33 -7.24 10.76
CA LYS A 8 -5.92 -8.36 9.92
C LYS A 8 -6.71 -8.33 8.62
N MET A 9 -6.00 -8.19 7.50
CA MET A 9 -6.59 -8.32 6.17
C MET A 9 -6.17 -9.67 5.58
N ASN A 10 -7.14 -10.58 5.42
CA ASN A 10 -6.88 -11.86 4.79
C ASN A 10 -6.73 -11.64 3.27
N CYS A 11 -5.51 -11.84 2.78
CA CYS A 11 -5.20 -11.95 1.35
C CYS A 11 -5.08 -13.45 1.02
N PRO A 12 -6.17 -14.15 0.65
CA PRO A 12 -6.11 -15.55 0.24
C PRO A 12 -5.24 -15.70 -1.01
N GLY A 13 -4.79 -16.93 -1.32
CA GLY A 13 -3.69 -17.30 -2.24
C GLY A 13 -3.74 -16.84 -3.71
N HIS A 14 -4.54 -15.82 -4.05
CA HIS A 14 -4.45 -15.03 -5.27
C HIS A 14 -3.58 -13.77 -5.04
N GLU A 15 -2.96 -13.25 -6.09
CA GLU A 15 -2.07 -12.10 -5.98
C GLU A 15 -2.87 -10.83 -5.62
N VAL A 16 -2.35 -10.02 -4.70
CA VAL A 16 -3.09 -8.84 -4.17
C VAL A 16 -3.34 -7.81 -5.27
N SER A 17 -2.55 -7.82 -6.34
CA SER A 17 -2.72 -6.95 -7.50
C SER A 17 -4.00 -7.17 -8.29
N GLU A 18 -4.63 -8.35 -8.15
CA GLU A 18 -5.88 -8.69 -8.84
C GLU A 18 -7.12 -8.44 -7.97
N ARG A 19 -6.91 -8.02 -6.72
CA ARG A 19 -7.95 -7.92 -5.69
C ARG A 19 -8.17 -6.47 -5.31
N GLU A 20 -8.85 -5.74 -6.18
CA GLU A 20 -9.15 -4.32 -5.95
C GLU A 20 -10.01 -4.10 -4.70
N ASP A 21 -10.83 -5.08 -4.30
CA ASP A 21 -11.58 -5.07 -3.04
C ASP A 21 -10.66 -5.05 -1.81
N ILE A 22 -9.53 -5.78 -1.86
CA ILE A 22 -8.52 -5.79 -0.79
C ILE A 22 -7.74 -4.48 -0.79
N VAL A 23 -7.37 -3.98 -1.99
CA VAL A 23 -6.68 -2.70 -2.13
C VAL A 23 -7.55 -1.60 -1.51
N GLN A 24 -8.80 -1.48 -1.95
CA GLN A 24 -9.72 -0.46 -1.47
C GLN A 24 -9.92 -0.51 0.05
N LYS A 25 -10.10 -1.73 0.61
CA LYS A 25 -10.20 -1.93 2.05
C LYS A 25 -8.94 -1.48 2.80
N PHE A 26 -7.76 -1.68 2.23
CA PHE A 26 -6.52 -1.17 2.80
C PHE A 26 -6.47 0.35 2.76
N LEU A 27 -6.79 0.96 1.63
CA LEU A 27 -6.81 2.42 1.47
C LEU A 27 -7.73 3.08 2.51
N GLU A 28 -8.96 2.59 2.62
CA GLU A 28 -9.95 3.06 3.59
C GLU A 28 -9.47 2.89 5.03
N THR A 29 -8.86 1.74 5.34
CA THR A 29 -8.30 1.50 6.68
C THR A 29 -7.21 2.49 7.03
N VAL A 30 -6.34 2.83 6.07
CA VAL A 30 -5.27 3.82 6.28
C VAL A 30 -5.87 5.22 6.41
N ASP A 31 -6.86 5.58 5.59
CA ASP A 31 -7.54 6.87 5.66
C ASP A 31 -8.25 7.07 7.00
N GLU A 32 -8.95 6.05 7.50
CA GLU A 32 -9.58 6.08 8.84
C GLU A 32 -8.54 6.36 9.94
N PHE A 33 -7.37 5.72 9.87
CA PHE A 33 -6.31 5.93 10.86
C PHE A 33 -5.70 7.34 10.77
N VAL A 34 -5.42 7.82 9.54
CA VAL A 34 -4.76 9.10 9.28
C VAL A 34 -5.69 10.27 9.60
N ASN A 35 -6.99 10.14 9.33
CA ASN A 35 -7.98 11.19 9.57
C ASN A 35 -8.43 11.27 11.05
N ASP A 36 -8.11 10.26 11.86
CA ASP A 36 -8.34 10.30 13.30
C ASP A 36 -7.23 11.13 13.98
N SER A 37 -7.60 12.36 14.39
CA SER A 37 -6.72 13.30 15.09
C SER A 37 -6.05 12.75 16.35
N SER A 38 -6.58 11.68 16.97
CA SER A 38 -5.97 11.02 18.13
C SER A 38 -4.74 10.16 17.77
N ASN A 39 -4.43 10.01 16.48
CA ASN A 39 -3.33 9.22 15.96
C ASN A 39 -2.17 10.06 15.37
N GLY A 40 -2.17 11.39 15.54
CA GLY A 40 -1.24 12.30 14.85
C GLY A 40 0.26 11.98 14.94
N GLU A 41 0.70 11.31 16.01
CA GLU A 41 2.11 10.89 16.21
C GLU A 41 2.35 9.38 16.03
N LYS A 42 1.31 8.61 15.74
CA LYS A 42 1.39 7.14 15.65
C LYS A 42 1.75 6.69 14.25
N LEU A 43 2.48 5.57 14.17
CA LEU A 43 2.89 4.96 12.92
C LEU A 43 1.98 3.78 12.54
N ILE A 44 1.82 3.56 11.24
CA ILE A 44 1.13 2.38 10.69
C ILE A 44 2.18 1.33 10.33
N GLY A 45 2.14 0.19 11.01
CA GLY A 45 2.95 -0.98 10.65
C GLY A 45 2.19 -1.86 9.67
N VAL A 46 2.76 -2.10 8.48
CA VAL A 46 2.19 -3.02 7.48
C VAL A 46 3.13 -4.20 7.30
N HIS A 47 2.65 -5.41 7.57
CA HIS A 47 3.44 -6.62 7.40
C HIS A 47 2.66 -7.72 6.67
N CYS A 48 3.41 -8.57 5.97
CA CYS A 48 2.91 -9.86 5.50
C CYS A 48 3.83 -10.95 6.07
N THR A 49 4.09 -12.04 5.34
CA THR A 49 5.06 -13.06 5.79
C THR A 49 6.50 -12.53 5.73
N HIS A 50 6.92 -11.99 4.59
CA HIS A 50 8.28 -11.45 4.38
C HIS A 50 8.35 -9.92 4.32
N GLY A 51 7.20 -9.25 4.39
CA GLY A 51 7.12 -7.79 4.42
C GLY A 51 7.66 -7.09 3.16
N LEU A 52 7.67 -7.78 2.01
CA LEU A 52 8.29 -7.28 0.78
C LEU A 52 7.24 -7.04 -0.32
N ASN A 53 6.78 -8.10 -0.98
CA ASN A 53 5.94 -7.98 -2.17
C ASN A 53 4.53 -7.40 -1.87
N ARG A 54 3.71 -8.08 -1.06
CA ARG A 54 2.34 -7.60 -0.72
C ARG A 54 2.36 -6.30 0.07
N THR A 55 3.32 -6.16 0.98
CA THR A 55 3.50 -4.95 1.79
C THR A 55 3.85 -3.76 0.92
N GLY A 56 4.86 -3.90 0.06
CA GLY A 56 5.29 -2.85 -0.85
C GLY A 56 4.21 -2.47 -1.84
N TYR A 57 3.51 -3.46 -2.42
CA TYR A 57 2.41 -3.20 -3.32
C TYR A 57 1.31 -2.35 -2.67
N LEU A 58 0.82 -2.73 -1.49
CA LEU A 58 -0.26 -1.99 -0.81
C LEU A 58 0.18 -0.58 -0.39
N ILE A 59 1.40 -0.43 0.14
CA ILE A 59 1.94 0.90 0.50
C ILE A 59 2.04 1.78 -0.75
N CYS A 60 2.58 1.25 -1.85
CA CYS A 60 2.71 2.01 -3.10
C CYS A 60 1.34 2.38 -3.67
N ARG A 61 0.36 1.47 -3.66
CA ARG A 61 -1.03 1.79 -4.06
C ARG A 61 -1.60 2.93 -3.23
N TYR A 62 -1.35 2.98 -1.92
CA TYR A 62 -1.81 4.12 -1.10
C TYR A 62 -1.19 5.46 -1.53
N LEU A 63 0.13 5.48 -1.75
CA LEU A 63 0.83 6.70 -2.18
C LEU A 63 0.34 7.20 -3.55
N ILE A 64 0.08 6.28 -4.48
CA ILE A 64 -0.45 6.61 -5.81
C ILE A 64 -1.89 7.09 -5.68
N ASP A 65 -2.78 6.26 -5.11
CA ASP A 65 -4.23 6.46 -5.14
C ASP A 65 -4.69 7.61 -4.24
N ARG A 66 -3.99 7.88 -3.13
CA ARG A 66 -4.39 8.90 -2.13
C ARG A 66 -3.46 10.09 -2.03
N LYS A 67 -2.17 9.93 -2.37
CA LYS A 67 -1.18 11.01 -2.27
C LYS A 67 -0.73 11.54 -3.63
N GLY A 68 -1.20 10.96 -4.74
CA GLY A 68 -0.90 11.43 -6.09
C GLY A 68 0.56 11.23 -6.51
N TRP A 69 1.27 10.30 -5.88
CA TRP A 69 2.64 9.98 -6.26
C TRP A 69 2.66 9.23 -7.58
N SER A 70 3.72 9.40 -8.37
CA SER A 70 3.94 8.52 -9.53
C SER A 70 4.32 7.11 -9.07
N ALA A 71 4.03 6.10 -9.88
CA ALA A 71 4.39 4.72 -9.55
C ALA A 71 5.91 4.56 -9.39
N ALA A 72 6.70 5.24 -10.24
CA ALA A 72 8.15 5.25 -10.14
C ALA A 72 8.65 5.80 -8.79
N GLN A 73 8.09 6.93 -8.34
CA GLN A 73 8.44 7.54 -7.05
C GLN A 73 8.06 6.63 -5.88
N ALA A 74 6.84 6.09 -5.88
CA ALA A 74 6.34 5.22 -4.82
C ALA A 74 7.19 3.94 -4.68
N ILE A 75 7.49 3.28 -5.81
CA ILE A 75 8.33 2.08 -5.84
C ILE A 75 9.74 2.39 -5.34
N SER A 76 10.39 3.41 -5.91
CA SER A 76 11.79 3.75 -5.56
C SER A 76 11.93 4.07 -4.07
N MET A 77 11.00 4.86 -3.51
CA MET A 77 11.03 5.20 -2.09
C MET A 77 10.77 3.99 -1.20
N PHE A 78 9.83 3.10 -1.57
CA PHE A 78 9.62 1.88 -0.81
C PHE A 78 10.87 0.98 -0.82
N GLU A 79 11.47 0.74 -1.98
CA GLU A 79 12.64 -0.12 -2.12
C GLU A 79 13.86 0.45 -1.36
N TYR A 80 14.06 1.77 -1.42
CA TYR A 80 15.10 2.47 -0.67
C TYR A 80 14.91 2.31 0.85
N CYS A 81 13.72 2.63 1.37
CA CYS A 81 13.44 2.55 2.80
C CYS A 81 13.43 1.10 3.32
N ARG A 82 12.99 0.13 2.50
CA ARG A 82 12.92 -1.28 2.88
C ARG A 82 14.29 -1.97 2.80
N GLY A 83 15.19 -1.47 1.95
CA GLY A 83 16.51 -2.05 1.66
C GLY A 83 16.48 -3.22 0.68
N HIS A 84 15.31 -3.52 0.07
CA HIS A 84 15.13 -4.63 -0.87
C HIS A 84 14.13 -4.26 -1.96
N PRO A 85 14.38 -4.68 -3.23
CA PRO A 85 13.45 -4.42 -4.32
C PRO A 85 12.17 -5.25 -4.18
N ILE A 86 11.06 -4.75 -4.74
CA ILE A 86 9.89 -5.58 -5.01
C ILE A 86 10.29 -6.60 -6.08
N GLU A 87 10.29 -7.88 -5.74
CA GLU A 87 10.85 -8.94 -6.58
C GLU A 87 9.89 -9.34 -7.70
N ARG A 88 8.58 -9.30 -7.46
CA ARG A 88 7.62 -9.77 -8.46
C ARG A 88 7.24 -8.66 -9.44
N GLY A 89 7.63 -8.84 -10.69
CA GLY A 89 7.41 -7.86 -11.76
C GLY A 89 5.94 -7.49 -12.01
N HIS A 90 4.99 -8.42 -11.81
CA HIS A 90 3.57 -8.11 -11.98
C HIS A 90 3.07 -7.05 -10.99
N TYR A 91 3.62 -6.98 -9.76
CA TYR A 91 3.25 -5.93 -8.81
C TYR A 91 3.69 -4.57 -9.32
N LYS A 92 4.93 -4.46 -9.83
CA LYS A 92 5.43 -3.22 -10.42
C LYS A 92 4.58 -2.81 -11.62
N LYS A 93 4.28 -3.75 -12.53
CA LYS A 93 3.41 -3.50 -13.68
C LYS A 93 2.04 -2.97 -13.25
N SER A 94 1.41 -3.65 -12.29
CA SER A 94 0.09 -3.26 -11.76
C SER A 94 0.08 -1.86 -11.12
N LEU A 95 1.19 -1.44 -10.49
CA LEU A 95 1.33 -0.08 -9.95
C LEU A 95 1.37 0.99 -11.06
N TYR A 96 2.10 0.75 -12.14
CA TYR A 96 2.09 1.66 -13.31
C TYR A 96 0.71 1.71 -13.97
N GLU A 97 0.03 0.57 -14.11
CA GLU A 97 -1.34 0.51 -14.63
C GLU A 97 -2.32 1.27 -13.71
N ALA A 98 -2.13 1.24 -12.39
CA ALA A 98 -2.94 2.00 -11.44
C ALA A 98 -2.77 3.51 -11.62
N GLU A 99 -1.52 3.98 -11.76
CA GLU A 99 -1.23 5.39 -12.04
C GLU A 99 -1.90 5.86 -13.34
N GLU A 100 -1.82 5.06 -14.41
CA GLU A 100 -2.48 5.38 -15.68
C GLU A 100 -4.00 5.45 -15.56
N ARG A 101 -4.62 4.55 -14.79
CA ARG A 101 -6.08 4.58 -14.56
C ARG A 101 -6.50 5.89 -13.90
N ILE A 102 -5.77 6.34 -12.88
CA ILE A 102 -6.09 7.59 -12.16
C ILE A 102 -5.92 8.79 -13.09
N ARG A 103 -4.83 8.83 -13.86
CA ARG A 103 -4.54 9.94 -14.79
C ARG A 103 -5.59 10.11 -15.89
N LYS A 104 -6.31 9.04 -16.26
CA LYS A 104 -7.39 9.09 -17.28
C LYS A 104 -8.74 9.55 -16.73
N VAL A 105 -8.90 9.58 -15.40
CA VAL A 105 -10.16 9.94 -14.74
C VAL A 105 -10.14 11.41 -14.26
N CYS A 106 -8.96 12.03 -14.14
CA CYS A 106 -8.78 13.46 -13.92
C CYS A 106 -8.73 14.24 -15.24
#